data_AF-A0A6A5RV56-F1
#
_entry.id   AF-A0A6A5RV56-F1
#
_cell.length_a   1.000
_cell.length_b   1.000
_cell.length_c   1.000
_cell.angle_alpha   90.00
_cell.angle_beta   90.00
_cell.angle_gamma   90.00
#
_symmetry.space_group_name_H-M   'P 1'
#
loop_
_entity.id
_entity.type
_entity.pdbx_description
1 polymer ?
#
loop_
_entity_poly.entity_id
_entity_poly.type
_entity_poly.pdbx_seq_one_letter_code
_entity_poly.pdbx_strand_id
1 'polypeptide(L)'
;MRLSSSFLAPDHGNIPTSPTPSEFSVTPSIVRPTLVCDVGNCRVLFSGKFRRSNFARHIRLVHKRREYRCAVEFCDKVFRRQDALKKHFDKKHRRP
;
A
#
# COMPACT_ATOMS: atom_id res chain seq x y z
N MET A 1 -28.15 37.44 63.38
CA MET A 1 -27.38 36.60 62.43
C MET A 1 -27.71 35.14 62.75
N ARG A 2 -28.23 34.29 61.87
CA ARG A 2 -27.76 33.94 60.52
C ARG A 2 -28.97 33.65 59.61
N LEU A 3 -28.92 34.17 58.39
CA LEU A 3 -29.79 33.81 57.27
C LEU A 3 -29.26 32.52 56.62
N SER A 4 -30.14 31.72 56.03
CA SER A 4 -29.98 30.97 54.76
C SER A 4 -31.13 29.96 54.65
N SER A 5 -32.17 30.21 53.87
CA SER A 5 -32.26 30.11 52.40
C SER A 5 -32.71 28.73 51.95
N SER A 6 -33.88 28.76 51.31
CA SER A 6 -34.70 27.70 50.76
C SER A 6 -33.98 26.83 49.72
N PHE A 7 -34.26 25.53 49.70
CA PHE A 7 -34.05 24.69 48.52
C PHE A 7 -35.26 23.79 48.30
N LEU A 8 -36.17 24.24 47.43
CA LEU A 8 -37.11 23.35 46.74
C LEU A 8 -36.33 22.64 45.62
N ALA A 9 -36.40 21.32 45.55
CA ALA A 9 -35.93 20.55 44.40
C ALA A 9 -37.15 20.10 43.59
N PRO A 10 -37.25 20.47 42.31
CA PRO A 10 -38.06 19.74 41.37
C PRO A 10 -37.26 19.18 40.20
N ASP A 11 -37.68 17.96 39.88
CA ASP A 11 -37.76 17.32 38.58
C ASP A 11 -36.50 16.75 37.92
N HIS A 12 -36.63 15.47 37.61
CA HIS A 12 -35.70 14.62 36.89
C HIS A 12 -35.53 15.14 35.46
N GLY A 13 -34.57 16.05 35.28
CA GLY A 13 -34.05 16.47 33.99
C GLY A 13 -33.45 15.29 33.24
N ASN A 14 -34.23 14.74 32.32
CA ASN A 14 -33.85 13.76 31.31
C ASN A 14 -32.58 14.23 30.56
N ILE A 15 -31.46 13.54 30.78
CA ILE A 15 -30.21 13.78 30.05
C ILE A 15 -30.38 13.13 28.67
N PRO A 16 -30.35 13.87 27.55
CA PRO A 16 -30.24 13.23 26.24
C PRO A 16 -28.86 12.59 26.14
N THR A 17 -28.79 11.27 26.34
CA THR A 17 -27.67 10.45 25.89
C THR A 17 -27.55 10.60 24.39
N SER A 18 -26.52 11.29 23.93
CA SER A 18 -26.12 11.31 22.52
C SER A 18 -24.59 11.27 22.46
N PRO A 19 -24.03 10.08 22.22
CA PRO A 19 -23.03 10.01 21.17
C PRO A 19 -23.38 8.83 20.25
N THR A 20 -24.14 9.11 19.21
CA THR A 20 -24.15 8.24 18.03
C THR A 20 -23.91 9.12 16.81
N PRO A 21 -22.67 9.21 16.29
CA PRO A 21 -22.53 9.35 14.85
C PRO A 21 -23.10 8.04 14.29
N SER A 22 -24.38 8.10 13.93
CA SER A 22 -24.97 7.37 12.81
C SER A 22 -24.09 6.22 12.32
N GLU A 23 -24.37 5.03 12.85
CA GLU A 23 -24.05 3.76 12.21
C GLU A 23 -24.82 3.69 10.89
N PHE A 24 -24.40 4.51 9.93
CA PHE A 24 -24.50 4.12 8.55
C PHE A 24 -23.67 2.85 8.47
N SER A 25 -24.37 1.73 8.31
CA SER A 25 -23.78 0.46 7.92
C SER A 25 -23.01 0.66 6.62
N VAL A 26 -21.79 1.19 6.73
CA VAL A 26 -20.81 1.16 5.66
C VAL A 26 -20.44 -0.31 5.60
N THR A 27 -21.15 -1.04 4.75
CA THR A 27 -20.58 -2.25 4.18
C THR A 27 -19.13 -1.90 3.86
N PRO A 28 -18.12 -2.63 4.37
CA PRO A 28 -16.76 -2.37 3.97
C PRO A 28 -16.69 -2.71 2.49
N SER A 29 -17.00 -1.71 1.66
CA SER A 29 -16.49 -1.55 0.31
C SER A 29 -15.04 -1.93 0.46
N ILE A 30 -14.62 -3.00 -0.22
CA ILE A 30 -13.32 -3.63 -0.04
C ILE A 30 -12.26 -2.58 -0.38
N VAL A 31 -11.93 -1.70 0.58
CA VAL A 31 -10.97 -0.63 0.38
C VAL A 31 -9.64 -1.35 0.39
N ARG A 32 -9.17 -1.64 -0.80
CA ARG A 32 -7.89 -2.30 -1.00
C ARG A 32 -6.80 -1.33 -0.54
N PRO A 33 -6.13 -1.57 0.61
CA PRO A 33 -5.16 -0.62 1.14
C PRO A 33 -4.03 -0.41 0.14
N THR A 34 -3.66 0.84 -0.10
CA THR A 34 -2.53 1.22 -0.96
C THR A 34 -1.22 0.69 -0.37
N LEU A 35 -0.28 0.29 -1.23
CA LEU A 35 1.09 -0.04 -0.82
C LEU A 35 2.00 1.10 -1.21
N VAL A 36 2.87 1.52 -0.30
CA VAL A 36 3.85 2.59 -0.55
C VAL A 36 5.23 1.96 -0.50
N CYS A 37 6.09 2.32 -1.45
CA CYS A 37 7.52 2.02 -1.33
C CYS A 37 8.16 3.06 -0.43
N ASP A 38 8.87 2.59 0.59
CA ASP A 38 9.60 3.33 1.61
C ASP A 38 11.11 3.04 1.55
N VAL A 39 11.58 2.41 0.47
CA VAL A 39 13.00 2.08 0.33
C VAL A 39 13.80 3.35 0.01
N GLY A 40 14.58 3.81 0.99
CA GLY A 40 15.37 5.04 0.90
C GLY A 40 14.46 6.27 0.83
N ASN A 41 14.57 7.03 -0.26
CA ASN A 41 13.71 8.20 -0.53
C ASN A 41 12.64 7.91 -1.61
N CYS A 42 12.39 6.64 -1.93
CA CYS A 42 11.29 6.27 -2.81
C CYS A 42 9.96 6.47 -2.06
N ARG A 43 8.93 7.00 -2.75
CA ARG A 43 7.57 7.19 -2.22
C ARG A 43 6.48 6.84 -3.24
N VAL A 44 6.73 5.79 -4.04
CA VAL A 44 5.80 5.36 -5.09
C VAL A 44 4.62 4.60 -4.47
N LEU A 45 3.40 4.98 -4.84
CA LEU A 45 2.16 4.36 -4.39
C LEU A 45 1.62 3.33 -5.39
N PHE A 46 1.10 2.23 -4.87
CA PHE A 46 0.49 1.14 -5.63
C PHE A 46 -0.93 0.88 -5.12
N SER A 47 -1.92 1.04 -5.99
CA SER A 47 -3.33 0.83 -5.70
C SER A 47 -3.95 -0.23 -6.62
N GLY A 48 -5.20 -0.62 -6.37
CA GLY A 48 -5.97 -1.49 -7.25
C GLY A 48 -5.73 -3.00 -7.11
N LYS A 49 -6.17 -3.76 -8.13
CA LYS A 49 -6.19 -5.24 -8.12
C LYS A 49 -4.79 -5.86 -8.02
N PHE A 50 -3.84 -5.32 -8.77
CA PHE A 50 -2.50 -5.86 -8.94
C PHE A 50 -1.41 -5.14 -8.11
N ARG A 51 -1.80 -4.33 -7.12
CA ARG A 51 -0.87 -3.52 -6.30
C ARG A 51 0.30 -4.31 -5.72
N ARG A 52 0.05 -5.52 -5.21
CA ARG A 52 1.07 -6.40 -4.63
C ARG A 52 2.10 -6.83 -5.67
N SER A 53 1.64 -7.32 -6.84
CA SER A 53 2.51 -7.76 -7.93
C SER A 53 3.33 -6.61 -8.52
N ASN A 54 2.70 -5.43 -8.66
CA ASN A 54 3.36 -4.23 -9.16
C ASN A 54 4.41 -3.71 -8.17
N PHE A 55 4.08 -3.67 -6.87
CA PHE A 55 5.01 -3.31 -5.80
C PHE A 55 6.22 -4.25 -5.76
N ALA A 56 5.99 -5.57 -5.77
CA ALA A 56 7.06 -6.56 -5.78
C ALA A 56 7.94 -6.47 -7.05
N ARG A 57 7.37 -6.12 -8.20
CA ARG A 57 8.14 -5.84 -9.42
C ARG A 57 8.95 -4.56 -9.26
N HIS A 58 8.37 -3.49 -8.74
CA HIS A 58 9.06 -2.22 -8.50
C HIS A 58 10.28 -2.41 -7.61
N ILE A 59 10.14 -3.06 -6.45
CA ILE A 59 11.26 -3.36 -5.55
C ILE A 59 12.37 -4.11 -6.31
N ARG A 60 12.03 -5.11 -7.11
CA ARG A 60 13.00 -5.90 -7.87
C ARG A 60 13.73 -5.14 -8.97
N LEU A 61 13.11 -4.13 -9.57
CA LEU A 61 13.69 -3.41 -10.71
C LEU A 61 14.39 -2.11 -10.31
N VAL A 62 13.87 -1.44 -9.29
CA VAL A 62 14.34 -0.12 -8.85
C VAL A 62 15.31 -0.26 -7.69
N HIS A 63 14.99 -1.10 -6.71
CA HIS A 63 15.74 -1.18 -5.46
C HIS A 63 16.70 -2.38 -5.40
N LYS A 64 16.37 -3.48 -6.08
CA LYS A 64 17.29 -4.60 -6.25
C LYS A 64 17.99 -4.46 -7.59
N ARG A 65 19.29 -4.18 -7.58
CA ARG A 65 20.12 -4.27 -8.79
C ARG A 65 20.42 -5.74 -9.06
N ARG A 66 19.46 -6.45 -9.66
CA ARG A 66 19.74 -7.79 -10.20
C ARG A 66 20.14 -7.65 -11.66
N GLU A 67 21.41 -7.89 -11.90
CA GLU A 67 21.97 -7.99 -13.24
C GLU A 67 21.79 -9.41 -13.77
N TYR A 68 21.41 -9.51 -15.02
CA TYR A 68 21.23 -10.75 -15.76
C TYR A 68 22.20 -10.72 -16.93
N ARG A 69 23.35 -11.39 -16.78
CA ARG A 69 24.39 -11.46 -17.80
C ARG A 69 24.07 -12.60 -18.78
N CYS A 70 24.34 -12.39 -20.06
CA CYS A 70 24.30 -13.48 -21.02
C CYS A 70 25.37 -14.51 -20.66
N ALA A 71 25.02 -15.80 -20.70
CA ALA A 71 25.91 -16.90 -20.36
C ALA A 71 26.64 -17.48 -21.58
N VAL A 72 26.53 -16.82 -22.74
CA VAL A 72 27.17 -17.26 -23.98
C VAL A 72 28.58 -16.68 -24.05
N GLU A 73 29.56 -17.53 -24.30
CA GLU A 73 30.94 -17.13 -24.54
C GLU A 73 31.01 -16.02 -25.61
N PHE A 74 31.79 -14.97 -25.35
CA PHE A 74 31.92 -13.77 -26.18
C PHE A 74 30.67 -12.87 -26.26
N CYS A 75 29.69 -13.00 -25.35
CA CYS A 75 28.56 -12.08 -25.24
C CYS A 75 28.50 -11.37 -23.88
N ASP A 76 29.07 -10.17 -23.80
CA ASP A 76 29.10 -9.36 -22.56
C ASP A 76 27.83 -8.52 -22.30
N LYS A 77 26.69 -8.92 -22.87
CA LYS A 77 25.45 -8.15 -22.68
C LYS A 77 24.85 -8.40 -21.30
N VAL A 78 24.61 -7.32 -20.58
CA VAL A 78 23.99 -7.32 -19.25
C VAL A 78 22.60 -6.68 -19.31
N PHE A 79 21.62 -7.32 -18.71
CA PHE A 79 20.24 -6.87 -18.65
C PHE A 79 19.78 -6.67 -17.22
N ARG A 80 18.86 -5.73 -16.98
CA ARG A 80 18.22 -5.55 -15.66
C ARG A 80 16.95 -6.40 -15.46
N ARG A 81 16.59 -7.18 -16.48
CA ARG A 81 15.34 -7.94 -16.55
C ARG A 81 15.58 -9.31 -17.17
N GLN A 82 15.01 -10.34 -16.55
CA GLN A 82 15.13 -11.72 -17.03
C GLN A 82 14.43 -11.94 -18.37
N ASP A 83 13.27 -11.33 -18.61
CA ASP A 83 12.56 -11.46 -19.88
C ASP A 83 13.30 -10.77 -21.03
N ALA A 84 14.02 -9.69 -20.75
CA ALA A 84 14.91 -9.05 -21.72
C ALA A 84 16.09 -9.96 -22.08
N LEU A 85 16.73 -10.58 -21.09
CA LEU A 85 17.78 -11.58 -21.34
C LEU A 85 17.26 -12.76 -22.17
N LYS A 86 16.09 -13.31 -21.83
CA LYS A 86 15.49 -14.43 -22.57
C LYS A 86 15.23 -14.07 -24.03
N LYS A 87 14.63 -12.91 -24.30
CA LYS A 87 14.41 -12.42 -25.68
C LYS A 87 15.73 -12.18 -26.42
N HIS A 88 16.75 -11.68 -25.74
CA HIS A 88 18.08 -11.51 -26.33
C HIS A 88 18.67 -12.87 -26.73
N PHE A 89 18.64 -13.86 -25.82
CA PHE A 89 19.11 -15.20 -26.09
C PHE A 89 18.36 -15.84 -27.26
N ASP A 90 17.02 -15.79 -27.26
CA ASP A 90 16.19 -16.33 -28.34
C ASP A 90 16.47 -15.71 -29.71
N LYS A 91 16.86 -14.43 -29.76
CA LYS A 91 17.11 -13.73 -31.03
C LYS A 91 18.57 -13.81 -31.50
N LYS A 92 19.52 -13.92 -30.58
CA LYS A 92 20.95 -13.80 -30.88
C LYS A 92 21.72 -15.11 -30.75
N HIS A 93 21.21 -16.05 -29.96
CA HIS A 93 21.94 -17.26 -29.57
C HIS A 93 21.14 -18.55 -29.73
N ARG A 94 19.83 -18.47 -29.97
CA ARG A 94 19.03 -19.63 -30.37
C ARG A 94 19.44 -20.05 -31.78
N ARG A 95 20.42 -20.97 -31.85
CA ARG A 95 20.65 -21.77 -33.04
C ARG A 95 19.46 -22.73 -33.22
N PRO A 96 19.06 -23.04 -34.46
CA PRO A 96 18.10 -24.11 -34.74
C PRO A 96 18.63 -25.46 -34.26
#